data_AF-A0A7C9D3S8-F1
#
_entry.id   AF-A0A7C9D3S8-F1
#
_cell.length_a   1.000
_cell.length_b   1.000
_cell.length_c   1.000
_cell.angle_alpha   90.00
_cell.angle_beta   90.00
_cell.angle_gamma   90.00
#
_symmetry.space_group_name_H-M   'P 1'
#
loop_
_entity.id
_entity.type
_entity.pdbx_description
1 polymer ?
#
loop_
_entity_poly.entity_id
_entity_poly.type
_entity_poly.pdbx_seq_one_letter_code
_entity_poly.pdbx_strand_id
1 'polypeptide(L)'
;MVLFALVIHLASNLLSQCYRSGDSIGGTRNYTYMDAVKSILGGKKVTICGLIQYLNLAGTAIGYTIAASVSMMAIKRSNCFHKSGGKDPCHMSANGYMIAFGITEVIFSQIPDFDQVWWLSIVAAVMSFTYSAVGLGLGIAEVAENGKFKGSVTGISIGTVTQSGTVTSTQKLWRSMQALGAIAFAYNFSMILIEIQDTIRSPPAEYKTMKKATSLSIATTTVFYILCGCMGYAAFGDLAPGNLLTGFGFYNPYWLLDIANLAIVVHLVGAYQVFLKLLFTLWYTLYTIIFYSVDTEHQASC
;
A
#
# COMPACT_ATOMS: atom_id res chain seq x y z
N MET A 1 5.35 -14.20 -2.97
CA MET A 1 5.47 -13.11 -3.97
C MET A 1 4.98 -13.56 -5.34
N VAL A 2 5.67 -14.48 -6.03
CA VAL A 2 5.31 -14.91 -7.41
C VAL A 2 3.86 -15.37 -7.54
N LEU A 3 3.37 -16.22 -6.64
CA LEU A 3 1.97 -16.68 -6.67
C LEU A 3 0.98 -15.51 -6.60
N PHE A 4 1.19 -14.56 -5.69
CA PHE A 4 0.34 -13.37 -5.57
C PHE A 4 0.43 -12.48 -6.81
N ALA A 5 1.63 -12.32 -7.39
CA ALA A 5 1.83 -11.59 -8.64
C ALA A 5 1.07 -12.24 -9.82
N LEU A 6 1.03 -13.57 -9.90
CA LEU A 6 0.27 -14.29 -10.92
C LEU A 6 -1.24 -14.13 -10.72
N VAL A 7 -1.71 -14.29 -9.48
CA VAL A 7 -3.14 -14.13 -9.14
C VAL A 7 -3.61 -12.72 -9.44
N ILE A 8 -2.87 -11.69 -9.02
CA ILE A 8 -3.25 -10.30 -9.28
C ILE A 8 -3.16 -9.96 -10.76
N HIS A 9 -2.17 -10.49 -11.49
CA HIS A 9 -2.05 -10.29 -12.93
C HIS A 9 -3.26 -10.86 -13.69
N LEU A 10 -3.67 -12.09 -13.35
CA LEU A 10 -4.88 -12.71 -13.89
C LEU A 10 -6.12 -11.87 -13.55
N ALA A 11 -6.28 -11.52 -12.27
CA ALA A 11 -7.43 -10.75 -11.79
C ALA A 11 -7.54 -9.39 -12.49
N SER A 12 -6.43 -8.65 -12.63
CA SER A 12 -6.42 -7.36 -13.32
C SER A 12 -6.68 -7.47 -14.83
N ASN A 13 -6.21 -8.54 -15.47
CA ASN A 13 -6.47 -8.77 -16.89
C ASN A 13 -7.93 -9.10 -17.17
N LEU A 14 -8.60 -9.80 -16.25
CA LEU A 14 -10.03 -10.05 -16.32
C LEU A 14 -10.82 -8.77 -16.02
N LEU A 15 -10.49 -8.09 -14.92
CA LEU A 15 -11.19 -6.90 -14.47
C LEU A 15 -11.10 -5.73 -15.45
N SER A 16 -9.97 -5.54 -16.13
CA SER A 16 -9.83 -4.50 -17.16
C SER A 16 -10.78 -4.65 -18.35
N GLN A 17 -11.26 -5.88 -18.61
CA GLN A 17 -12.25 -6.13 -19.65
C GLN A 17 -13.67 -5.79 -19.20
N CYS A 18 -13.90 -5.71 -17.88
CA CYS A 18 -15.19 -5.34 -17.30
C CYS A 18 -15.43 -3.81 -17.28
N TYR A 19 -14.47 -3.00 -17.75
CA TYR A 19 -14.65 -1.54 -17.85
C TYR A 19 -15.80 -1.14 -18.78
N ARG A 20 -16.09 -1.94 -19.81
CA ARG A 20 -17.24 -1.72 -20.69
C ARG A 20 -18.21 -2.89 -20.61
N SER A 21 -19.50 -2.58 -20.55
CA SER A 21 -20.59 -3.56 -20.55
C SER A 21 -21.09 -3.81 -21.96
N GLY A 22 -21.30 -5.08 -22.33
CA GLY A 22 -21.66 -5.48 -23.69
C GLY A 22 -20.42 -5.65 -24.57
N ASP A 23 -20.17 -4.72 -25.48
CA ASP A 23 -18.97 -4.74 -26.33
C ASP A 23 -17.75 -4.10 -25.62
N SER A 24 -16.60 -4.77 -25.71
CA SER A 24 -15.33 -4.32 -25.13
C SER A 24 -14.74 -3.05 -25.77
N ILE A 25 -15.23 -2.63 -26.94
CA ILE A 25 -14.76 -1.44 -27.67
C ILE A 25 -15.81 -0.32 -27.66
N GLY A 26 -17.08 -0.63 -27.96
CA GLY A 26 -18.17 0.34 -28.06
C GLY A 26 -19.18 0.32 -26.90
N GLY A 27 -19.07 -0.62 -25.97
CA GLY A 27 -20.03 -0.80 -24.87
C GLY A 27 -20.03 0.35 -23.85
N THR A 28 -21.10 0.40 -23.07
CA THR A 28 -21.31 1.41 -22.02
C THR A 28 -20.20 1.33 -20.97
N ARG A 29 -19.62 2.49 -20.63
CA ARG A 29 -18.54 2.58 -19.65
C ARG A 29 -19.05 2.39 -18.22
N ASN A 30 -18.31 1.61 -17.44
CA ASN A 30 -18.42 1.49 -15.99
C ASN A 30 -17.29 2.32 -15.38
N TYR A 31 -17.61 3.46 -14.77
CA TYR A 31 -16.62 4.40 -14.23
C TYR A 31 -15.98 3.89 -12.94
N THR A 32 -16.73 3.06 -12.18
CA THR A 32 -16.27 2.46 -10.93
C THR A 32 -16.38 0.95 -10.94
N TYR A 33 -15.63 0.28 -10.08
CA TYR A 33 -15.76 -1.16 -9.83
C TYR A 33 -17.21 -1.53 -9.48
N MET A 34 -17.87 -0.71 -8.66
CA MET A 34 -19.26 -0.94 -8.26
C MET A 34 -20.24 -0.83 -9.42
N ASP A 35 -20.00 0.08 -10.37
CA ASP A 35 -20.81 0.16 -11.60
C ASP A 35 -20.66 -1.11 -12.43
N ALA A 36 -19.44 -1.63 -12.56
CA ALA A 36 -19.18 -2.88 -13.28
C ALA A 36 -19.84 -4.09 -12.61
N VAL A 37 -19.80 -4.17 -11.28
CA VAL A 37 -20.51 -5.24 -10.55
C VAL A 37 -22.03 -5.09 -10.72
N LYS A 38 -22.56 -3.87 -10.66
CA LYS A 38 -24.00 -3.61 -10.84
C LYS A 38 -24.48 -3.97 -12.24
N SER A 39 -23.71 -3.61 -13.27
CA SER A 39 -24.08 -3.85 -14.67
C SER A 39 -23.91 -5.30 -15.12
N ILE A 40 -22.90 -6.01 -14.59
CA ILE A 40 -22.58 -7.39 -15.02
C ILE A 40 -23.26 -8.45 -14.12
N LEU A 41 -23.25 -8.26 -12.80
CA LEU A 41 -23.69 -9.30 -11.84
C LEU A 41 -25.07 -8.99 -11.27
N GLY A 42 -25.33 -7.74 -10.90
CA GLY A 42 -26.60 -7.29 -10.31
C GLY A 42 -27.00 -7.94 -8.98
N GLY A 43 -28.15 -7.52 -8.44
CA GLY A 43 -28.77 -8.11 -7.26
C GLY A 43 -27.91 -8.10 -5.99
N LYS A 44 -28.04 -9.16 -5.16
CA LYS A 44 -27.34 -9.28 -3.86
C LYS A 44 -25.81 -9.30 -3.95
N LYS A 45 -25.26 -9.63 -5.14
CA LYS A 45 -23.81 -9.67 -5.36
C LYS A 45 -23.18 -8.28 -5.29
N VAL A 46 -23.93 -7.24 -5.67
CA VAL A 46 -23.49 -5.84 -5.56
C VAL A 46 -23.17 -5.51 -4.10
N THR A 47 -24.07 -5.83 -3.17
CA THR A 47 -23.87 -5.56 -1.75
C THR A 47 -22.66 -6.32 -1.18
N ILE A 48 -22.49 -7.60 -1.54
CA ILE A 48 -21.37 -8.42 -1.05
C ILE A 48 -20.03 -7.92 -1.60
N CYS A 49 -19.94 -7.68 -2.90
CA CYS A 49 -18.72 -7.16 -3.53
C CYS A 49 -18.37 -5.75 -3.01
N GLY A 50 -19.37 -4.89 -2.82
CA GLY A 50 -19.18 -3.57 -2.23
C GLY A 50 -18.65 -3.66 -0.80
N LEU A 51 -19.24 -4.50 0.06
CA LEU A 51 -18.74 -4.70 1.42
C LEU A 51 -17.28 -5.15 1.43
N ILE A 52 -16.92 -6.13 0.59
CA ILE A 52 -15.54 -6.63 0.49
C ILE A 52 -14.60 -5.52 -0.01
N GLN A 53 -15.00 -4.75 -1.02
CA GLN A 53 -14.21 -3.65 -1.56
C GLN A 53 -13.97 -2.58 -0.50
N TYR A 54 -15.00 -2.11 0.19
CA TYR A 54 -14.86 -1.04 1.17
C TYR A 54 -14.05 -1.46 2.40
N LEU A 55 -14.20 -2.71 2.87
CA LEU A 55 -13.36 -3.25 3.94
C LEU A 55 -11.87 -3.28 3.54
N ASN A 56 -11.60 -3.64 2.28
CA ASN A 56 -10.25 -3.70 1.75
C ASN A 56 -9.64 -2.29 1.55
N LEU A 57 -10.42 -1.32 1.08
CA LEU A 57 -10.02 0.09 0.99
C LEU A 57 -9.74 0.67 2.38
N ALA A 58 -10.60 0.41 3.36
CA ALA A 58 -10.39 0.84 4.75
C ALA A 58 -9.13 0.21 5.36
N GLY A 59 -8.92 -1.09 5.15
CA GLY A 59 -7.69 -1.77 5.55
C GLY A 59 -6.44 -1.13 4.93
N THR A 60 -6.53 -0.70 3.67
CA THR A 60 -5.42 -0.02 2.98
C THR A 60 -5.12 1.34 3.57
N ALA A 61 -6.16 2.13 3.87
CA ALA A 61 -6.00 3.42 4.55
C ALA A 61 -5.33 3.25 5.93
N ILE A 62 -5.74 2.25 6.71
CA ILE A 62 -5.11 1.94 8.01
C ILE A 62 -3.64 1.56 7.81
N GLY A 63 -3.34 0.67 6.85
CA GLY A 63 -1.98 0.23 6.54
C GLY A 63 -1.05 1.38 6.16
N TYR A 64 -1.51 2.27 5.27
CA TYR A 64 -0.75 3.46 4.86
C TYR A 64 -0.50 4.42 6.04
N THR A 65 -1.52 4.64 6.88
CA THR A 65 -1.38 5.49 8.07
C THR A 65 -0.31 4.96 9.02
N ILE A 66 -0.33 3.65 9.30
CA ILE A 66 0.67 3.01 10.17
C ILE A 66 2.06 3.10 9.55
N ALA A 67 2.21 2.77 8.26
CA ALA A 67 3.49 2.77 7.57
C ALA A 67 4.12 4.17 7.53
N ALA A 68 3.36 5.20 7.16
CA ALA A 68 3.84 6.59 7.15
C ALA A 68 4.26 7.04 8.56
N SER A 69 3.49 6.68 9.58
CA SER A 69 3.78 7.02 10.97
C SER A 69 5.05 6.37 11.50
N VAL A 70 5.26 5.09 11.16
CA VAL A 70 6.49 4.36 11.52
C VAL A 70 7.70 4.97 10.80
N SER A 71 7.56 5.37 9.53
CA SER A 71 8.65 6.03 8.79
C SER A 71 8.99 7.42 9.34
N MET A 72 8.00 8.26 9.67
CA MET A 72 8.25 9.56 10.33
C MET A 72 8.90 9.38 11.71
N MET A 73 8.43 8.39 12.48
CA MET A 73 9.03 8.04 13.76
C MET A 73 10.50 7.59 13.62
N ALA A 74 10.81 6.82 12.57
CA ALA A 74 12.18 6.36 12.30
C ALA A 74 13.14 7.52 12.04
N ILE A 75 12.72 8.55 11.29
CA ILE A 75 13.51 9.77 11.04
C ILE A 75 13.85 10.48 12.36
N LYS A 76 12.85 10.73 13.21
CA LYS A 76 13.09 11.45 14.46
C LYS A 76 13.91 10.62 15.44
N ARG A 77 13.72 9.30 15.46
CA ARG A 77 14.53 8.38 16.27
C ARG A 77 16.00 8.37 15.81
N SER A 78 16.24 8.27 14.51
CA SER A 78 17.57 8.33 13.89
C SER A 78 18.31 9.62 14.30
N ASN A 79 17.66 10.77 14.16
CA ASN A 79 18.22 12.07 14.53
C ASN A 79 18.49 12.23 16.03
N CYS A 80 17.58 11.73 16.88
CA CYS A 80 17.77 11.74 18.34
C CYS A 80 18.98 10.89 18.75
N PHE A 81 19.11 9.70 18.18
CA PHE A 81 20.20 8.78 18.49
C PHE A 81 21.55 9.38 18.11
N HIS A 82 21.67 9.99 16.93
CA HIS A 82 22.90 10.66 16.50
C HIS A 82 23.22 11.90 17.34
N LYS A 83 22.21 12.74 17.66
CA LYS A 83 22.40 13.92 18.52
C LYS A 83 22.88 13.56 19.93
N SER A 84 22.42 12.43 20.47
CA SER A 84 22.86 11.95 21.79
C SER A 84 24.21 11.23 21.76
N GLY A 85 24.81 11.02 20.59
CA GLY A 85 26.02 10.20 20.42
C GLY A 85 25.78 8.72 20.77
N GLY A 86 24.56 8.22 20.55
CA GLY A 86 24.15 6.85 20.85
C GLY A 86 23.87 6.56 22.32
N LYS A 87 23.82 7.60 23.18
CA LYS A 87 23.61 7.45 24.63
C LYS A 87 22.15 7.30 25.03
N ASP A 88 21.23 7.77 24.20
CA ASP A 88 19.79 7.72 24.47
C ASP A 88 19.12 6.66 23.57
N PRO A 89 18.37 5.68 24.13
CA PRO A 89 17.60 4.73 23.33
C PRO A 89 16.48 5.39 22.49
N CYS A 90 16.14 6.65 22.77
CA CYS A 90 15.21 7.50 22.05
C CYS A 90 13.85 6.81 21.86
N HIS A 91 13.17 6.50 22.96
CA HIS A 91 11.82 5.95 22.93
C HIS A 91 10.85 6.96 22.30
N MET A 92 10.19 6.54 21.22
CA MET A 92 9.23 7.34 20.47
C MET A 92 7.88 6.65 20.42
N SER A 93 6.81 7.44 20.42
CA SER A 93 5.45 6.97 20.14
C SER A 93 5.04 7.35 18.72
N ALA A 94 4.41 6.41 18.01
CA ALA A 94 3.87 6.63 16.66
C ALA A 94 2.57 7.45 16.67
N ASN A 95 1.90 7.60 17.82
CA ASN A 95 0.55 8.17 17.90
C ASN A 95 0.45 9.59 17.35
N GLY A 96 1.42 10.45 17.69
CA GLY A 96 1.46 11.83 17.17
C GLY A 96 1.61 11.88 15.65
N TYR A 97 2.38 10.96 15.07
CA TYR A 97 2.57 10.88 13.63
C TYR A 97 1.35 10.32 12.90
N MET A 98 0.60 9.40 13.52
CA MET A 98 -0.67 8.92 12.96
C MET A 98 -1.68 10.06 12.85
N ILE A 99 -1.78 10.90 13.89
CA ILE A 99 -2.66 12.08 13.88
C ILE A 99 -2.18 13.09 12.82
N ALA A 100 -0.88 13.37 12.76
CA ALA A 100 -0.32 14.30 11.78
C ALA A 100 -0.54 13.83 10.32
N PHE A 101 -0.35 12.54 10.06
CA PHE A 101 -0.65 11.95 8.75
C PHE A 101 -2.13 12.09 8.43
N GLY A 102 -3.03 11.72 9.35
CA GLY A 102 -4.47 11.88 9.16
C GLY A 102 -4.90 13.33 8.86
N ILE A 103 -4.37 14.31 9.58
CA ILE A 103 -4.63 15.74 9.31
C ILE A 103 -4.14 16.12 7.90
N THR A 104 -2.96 15.65 7.51
CA THR A 104 -2.40 15.88 6.18
C THR A 104 -3.35 15.33 5.11
N GLU A 105 -3.81 14.09 5.26
CA GLU A 105 -4.72 13.46 4.31
C GLU A 105 -6.08 14.15 4.23
N VAL A 106 -6.61 14.69 5.35
CA VAL A 106 -7.83 15.50 5.37
C VAL A 106 -7.67 16.81 4.61
N ILE A 107 -6.50 17.44 4.68
CA ILE A 107 -6.20 18.67 3.93
C ILE A 107 -6.11 18.35 2.44
N PHE A 108 -5.35 17.31 2.06
CA PHE A 108 -5.20 16.92 0.66
C PHE A 108 -6.51 16.39 0.05
N SER A 109 -7.39 15.78 0.85
CA SER A 109 -8.70 15.32 0.37
C SER A 109 -9.65 16.45 0.00
N GLN A 110 -9.36 17.70 0.38
CA GLN A 110 -10.15 18.86 -0.05
C GLN A 110 -9.88 19.26 -1.51
N ILE A 111 -8.86 18.68 -2.16
CA ILE A 111 -8.51 18.98 -3.57
C ILE A 111 -9.49 18.23 -4.50
N PRO A 112 -10.42 18.93 -5.18
CA PRO A 112 -11.59 18.30 -5.79
C PRO A 112 -11.25 17.37 -6.96
N ASP A 113 -10.35 17.78 -7.85
CA ASP A 113 -10.19 17.07 -9.12
C ASP A 113 -8.90 16.25 -9.24
N PHE A 114 -9.00 15.11 -9.95
CA PHE A 114 -7.90 14.20 -10.24
C PHE A 114 -6.90 14.74 -11.27
N ASP A 115 -7.35 15.61 -12.17
CA ASP A 115 -6.53 16.27 -13.19
C ASP A 115 -5.53 17.27 -12.60
N GLN A 116 -5.79 17.80 -11.40
CA GLN A 116 -4.87 18.69 -10.67
C GLN A 116 -3.81 17.93 -9.87
N VAL A 117 -3.98 16.62 -9.65
CA VAL A 117 -3.09 15.79 -8.81
C VAL A 117 -2.27 14.76 -9.62
N TRP A 118 -2.25 14.83 -10.95
CA TRP A 118 -1.43 13.93 -11.78
C TRP A 118 0.06 13.96 -11.39
N TRP A 119 0.58 15.13 -10.99
CA TRP A 119 1.95 15.31 -10.53
C TRP A 119 2.22 14.55 -9.23
N LEU A 120 1.20 14.39 -8.37
CA LEU A 120 1.28 13.66 -7.11
C LEU A 120 1.58 12.18 -7.37
N SER A 121 0.95 11.59 -8.39
CA SER A 121 1.21 10.21 -8.82
C SER A 121 2.65 10.02 -9.35
N ILE A 122 3.19 11.01 -10.07
CA ILE A 122 4.58 10.97 -10.54
C ILE A 122 5.54 11.06 -9.35
N VAL A 123 5.32 12.01 -8.45
CA VAL A 123 6.13 12.15 -7.23
C VAL A 123 6.07 10.87 -6.40
N ALA A 124 4.88 10.29 -6.20
CA ALA A 124 4.73 9.03 -5.46
C ALA A 124 5.46 7.86 -6.14
N ALA A 125 5.42 7.77 -7.47
CA ALA A 125 6.17 6.77 -8.22
C ALA A 125 7.68 6.94 -8.05
N VAL A 126 8.21 8.16 -8.22
CA VAL A 126 9.64 8.46 -8.03
C VAL A 126 10.09 8.13 -6.60
N MET A 127 9.29 8.51 -5.59
CA MET A 127 9.58 8.19 -4.19
C MET A 127 9.55 6.68 -3.93
N SER A 128 8.64 5.94 -4.58
CA SER A 128 8.59 4.46 -4.53
C SER A 128 9.90 3.82 -4.94
N PHE A 129 10.39 4.20 -6.12
CA PHE A 129 11.67 3.72 -6.64
C PHE A 129 12.83 4.16 -5.75
N THR A 130 12.78 5.39 -5.23
CA THR A 130 13.84 5.95 -4.37
C THR A 130 14.02 5.13 -3.10
N TYR A 131 12.96 4.95 -2.28
CA TYR A 131 13.12 4.20 -1.03
C TYR A 131 13.43 2.71 -1.29
N SER A 132 12.88 2.14 -2.37
CA SER A 132 13.11 0.73 -2.71
C SER A 132 14.55 0.48 -3.16
N ALA A 133 15.11 1.38 -3.98
CA ALA A 133 16.49 1.31 -4.43
C ALA A 133 17.47 1.54 -3.26
N VAL A 134 17.18 2.49 -2.37
CA VAL A 134 18.00 2.70 -1.16
C VAL A 134 17.94 1.47 -0.25
N GLY A 135 16.76 0.94 0.05
CA GLY A 135 16.61 -0.26 0.88
C GLY A 135 17.33 -1.48 0.29
N LEU A 136 17.23 -1.67 -1.03
CA LEU A 136 17.96 -2.73 -1.74
C LEU A 136 19.48 -2.53 -1.67
N GLY A 137 19.95 -1.32 -1.96
CA GLY A 137 21.37 -0.98 -1.94
C GLY A 137 21.99 -1.18 -0.56
N LEU A 138 21.30 -0.75 0.50
CA LEU A 138 21.70 -0.99 1.88
C LEU A 138 21.73 -2.48 2.23
N GLY A 139 20.73 -3.25 1.77
CA GLY A 139 20.72 -4.70 1.96
C GLY A 139 21.90 -5.40 1.28
N ILE A 140 22.22 -5.00 0.05
CA ILE A 140 23.39 -5.53 -0.69
C ILE A 140 24.69 -5.15 0.03
N ALA A 141 24.82 -3.89 0.46
CA ALA A 141 26.01 -3.41 1.18
C ALA A 141 26.22 -4.18 2.48
N GLU A 142 25.17 -4.39 3.26
CA GLU A 142 25.22 -5.15 4.52
C GLU A 142 25.61 -6.63 4.28
N VAL A 143 25.10 -7.27 3.22
CA VAL A 143 25.53 -8.63 2.85
C VAL A 143 27.01 -8.67 2.45
N ALA A 144 27.45 -7.69 1.65
CA ALA A 144 28.83 -7.59 1.20
C ALA A 144 29.81 -7.34 2.36
N GLU A 145 29.46 -6.48 3.31
CA GLU A 145 30.26 -6.17 4.49
C GLU A 145 30.37 -7.37 5.44
N ASN A 146 29.26 -8.08 5.67
CA ASN A 146 29.27 -9.26 6.53
C ASN A 146 29.95 -10.49 5.88
N GLY A 147 30.10 -10.51 4.54
CA GLY A 147 30.66 -11.62 3.77
C GLY A 147 29.86 -12.92 3.85
N LYS A 148 28.62 -12.89 4.37
CA LYS A 148 27.77 -14.07 4.58
C LYS A 148 26.29 -13.75 4.48
N PHE A 149 25.52 -14.76 4.07
CA PHE A 149 24.07 -14.74 4.10
C PHE A 149 23.57 -15.19 5.48
N LYS A 150 22.88 -14.32 6.23
CA LYS A 150 22.36 -14.62 7.58
C LYS A 150 21.02 -15.39 7.56
N GLY A 151 20.32 -15.40 6.44
CA GLY A 151 19.02 -16.07 6.29
C GLY A 151 19.12 -17.59 6.23
N SER A 152 18.10 -18.27 6.75
CA SER A 152 17.93 -19.73 6.67
C SER A 152 16.72 -20.12 5.80
N VAL A 153 16.70 -21.33 5.23
CA VAL A 153 15.60 -21.80 4.37
C VAL A 153 14.30 -22.00 5.16
N THR A 154 14.39 -22.37 6.43
CA THR A 154 13.23 -22.67 7.30
C THR A 154 12.67 -21.47 8.05
N GLY A 155 13.31 -20.30 7.88
CA GLY A 155 13.07 -19.15 8.74
C GLY A 155 13.46 -19.42 10.19
N ILE A 156 13.03 -18.51 11.06
CA ILE A 156 13.25 -18.62 12.49
C ILE A 156 12.70 -19.95 13.07
N SER A 157 13.51 -20.63 13.86
CA SER A 157 13.17 -21.91 14.48
C SER A 157 12.32 -21.74 15.74
N ILE A 158 11.53 -22.77 16.05
CA ILE A 158 10.85 -22.86 17.34
C ILE A 158 11.93 -23.03 18.41
N GLY A 159 11.82 -22.30 19.52
CA GLY A 159 12.83 -22.28 20.57
C GLY A 159 13.90 -21.19 20.42
N THR A 160 13.94 -20.45 19.31
CA THR A 160 14.87 -19.31 19.17
C THR A 160 14.53 -18.22 20.19
N VAL A 161 15.52 -17.75 20.95
CA VAL A 161 15.36 -16.64 21.91
C VAL A 161 15.44 -15.31 21.15
N THR A 162 14.37 -14.53 21.19
CA THR A 162 14.29 -13.19 20.60
C THR A 162 14.16 -12.13 21.68
N GLN A 163 14.26 -10.84 21.33
CA GLN A 163 13.98 -9.75 22.28
C GLN A 163 12.54 -9.79 22.85
N SER A 164 11.61 -10.44 22.13
CA SER A 164 10.22 -10.66 22.57
C SER A 164 9.99 -11.99 23.32
N GLY A 165 11.07 -12.71 23.68
CA GLY A 165 11.03 -14.04 24.30
C GLY A 165 11.28 -15.19 23.34
N THR A 166 11.08 -16.41 23.82
CA THR A 166 11.30 -17.65 23.06
C THR A 166 10.19 -17.88 22.04
N VAL A 167 10.58 -18.15 20.79
CA VAL A 167 9.63 -18.39 19.69
C VAL A 167 8.85 -19.67 19.92
N THR A 168 7.54 -19.53 20.10
CA THR A 168 6.59 -20.65 20.19
C THR A 168 6.07 -21.06 18.82
N SER A 169 5.49 -22.27 18.71
CA SER A 169 4.82 -22.73 17.49
C SER A 169 3.73 -21.76 17.02
N THR A 170 2.94 -21.22 17.95
CA THR A 170 1.88 -20.24 17.67
C THR A 170 2.46 -18.92 17.15
N GLN A 171 3.55 -18.43 17.73
CA GLN A 171 4.22 -17.22 17.26
C GLN A 171 4.81 -17.40 15.86
N LYS A 172 5.40 -18.56 15.56
CA LYS A 172 5.89 -18.88 14.22
C LYS A 172 4.74 -18.88 13.21
N LEU A 173 3.62 -19.54 13.52
CA LEU A 173 2.43 -19.53 12.68
C LEU A 173 1.88 -18.11 12.46
N TRP A 174 1.76 -17.33 13.53
CA TRP A 174 1.26 -15.96 13.46
C TRP A 174 2.14 -15.05 12.61
N ARG A 175 3.47 -15.16 12.73
CA ARG A 175 4.42 -14.41 11.88
C ARG A 175 4.29 -14.82 10.41
N SER A 176 4.10 -16.10 10.11
CA SER A 176 3.85 -16.56 8.74
C SER A 176 2.55 -16.00 8.15
N MET A 177 1.48 -15.96 8.95
CA MET A 177 0.19 -15.37 8.51
C MET A 177 0.31 -13.85 8.30
N GLN A 178 1.02 -13.15 9.19
CA GLN A 178 1.31 -11.72 9.00
C GLN A 178 2.13 -11.47 7.74
N ALA A 179 3.13 -12.32 7.46
CA ALA A 179 3.90 -12.22 6.23
C ALA A 179 2.99 -12.37 5.01
N LEU A 180 2.13 -13.40 4.95
CA LEU A 180 1.14 -13.58 3.87
C LEU A 180 0.20 -12.38 3.74
N GLY A 181 -0.28 -11.83 4.86
CA GLY A 181 -1.09 -10.62 4.89
C GLY A 181 -0.36 -9.41 4.31
N ALA A 182 0.91 -9.22 4.66
CA ALA A 182 1.75 -8.17 4.10
C ALA A 182 1.98 -8.35 2.59
N ILE A 183 2.17 -9.59 2.11
CA ILE A 183 2.25 -9.87 0.66
C ILE A 183 0.93 -9.51 -0.02
N ALA A 184 -0.20 -9.96 0.53
CA ALA A 184 -1.51 -9.70 -0.04
C ALA A 184 -1.78 -8.19 -0.13
N PHE A 185 -1.48 -7.47 0.96
CA PHE A 185 -1.57 -6.02 1.04
C PHE A 185 -0.73 -5.32 -0.02
N ALA A 186 0.50 -5.78 -0.26
CA ALA A 186 1.42 -5.19 -1.21
C ALA A 186 1.00 -5.31 -2.69
N TYR A 187 0.06 -6.21 -3.02
CA TYR A 187 -0.50 -6.40 -4.37
C TYR A 187 -1.95 -5.89 -4.50
N ASN A 188 -2.44 -5.09 -3.56
CA ASN A 188 -3.86 -4.78 -3.39
C ASN A 188 -4.44 -3.67 -4.29
N PHE A 189 -3.89 -3.43 -5.49
CA PHE A 189 -4.34 -2.32 -6.35
C PHE A 189 -5.55 -2.66 -7.23
N SER A 190 -5.92 -3.93 -7.38
CA SER A 190 -7.00 -4.33 -8.30
C SER A 190 -8.37 -3.76 -7.92
N MET A 191 -8.57 -3.40 -6.64
CA MET A 191 -9.84 -2.86 -6.15
C MET A 191 -10.15 -1.45 -6.65
N ILE A 192 -9.17 -0.76 -7.23
CA ILE A 192 -9.31 0.57 -7.84
C ILE A 192 -8.95 0.56 -9.34
N LEU A 193 -8.84 -0.63 -9.93
CA LEU A 193 -8.33 -0.81 -11.30
C LEU A 193 -9.21 -0.12 -12.35
N ILE A 194 -10.54 -0.21 -12.17
CA ILE A 194 -11.51 0.32 -13.13
C ILE A 194 -11.49 1.84 -13.12
N GLU A 195 -11.36 2.42 -11.92
CA GLU A 195 -11.23 3.86 -11.69
C GLU A 195 -9.91 4.39 -12.29
N ILE A 196 -8.81 3.64 -12.15
CA ILE A 196 -7.54 3.97 -12.84
C ILE A 196 -7.73 3.89 -14.35
N GLN A 197 -8.39 2.83 -14.85
CA GLN A 197 -8.61 2.62 -16.28
C GLN A 197 -9.49 3.72 -16.89
N ASP A 198 -10.41 4.31 -16.12
CA ASP A 198 -11.27 5.41 -16.58
C ASP A 198 -10.48 6.67 -16.95
N THR A 199 -9.30 6.85 -16.37
CA THR A 199 -8.38 7.97 -16.71
C THR A 199 -7.64 7.78 -18.03
N ILE A 200 -7.70 6.59 -18.63
CA ILE A 200 -6.98 6.24 -19.85
C ILE A 200 -7.75 6.74 -21.07
N ARG A 201 -7.07 7.51 -21.92
CA ARG A 201 -7.61 7.96 -23.21
C ARG A 201 -7.66 6.82 -24.22
N SER A 202 -8.72 6.81 -25.03
CA SER A 202 -8.84 6.02 -26.26
C SER A 202 -8.76 6.93 -27.48
N PRO A 203 -8.16 6.51 -28.62
CA PRO A 203 -7.59 5.19 -28.91
C PRO A 203 -6.12 4.98 -28.45
N PRO A 204 -5.63 3.72 -28.30
CA PRO A 204 -6.37 2.45 -28.45
C PRO A 204 -7.33 2.21 -27.28
N ALA A 205 -8.20 1.19 -27.38
CA ALA A 205 -9.17 0.85 -26.32
C ALA A 205 -8.52 0.76 -24.94
N GLU A 206 -9.20 1.28 -23.91
CA GLU A 206 -8.65 1.55 -22.58
C GLU A 206 -8.03 0.29 -21.96
N TYR A 207 -8.69 -0.86 -22.11
CA TYR A 207 -8.23 -2.14 -21.57
C TYR A 207 -6.89 -2.61 -22.18
N LYS A 208 -6.57 -2.25 -23.43
CA LYS A 208 -5.30 -2.63 -24.08
C LYS A 208 -4.14 -1.91 -23.42
N THR A 209 -4.30 -0.60 -23.19
CA THR A 209 -3.32 0.22 -22.47
C THR A 209 -3.23 -0.24 -21.01
N MET A 210 -4.37 -0.47 -20.36
CA MET A 210 -4.41 -0.91 -18.96
C MET A 210 -3.71 -2.26 -18.75
N LYS A 211 -3.92 -3.25 -19.63
CA LYS A 211 -3.23 -4.55 -19.55
C LYS A 211 -1.72 -4.41 -19.66
N LYS A 212 -1.23 -3.59 -20.59
CA LYS A 212 0.22 -3.33 -20.74
C LYS A 212 0.79 -2.64 -19.50
N ALA A 213 0.13 -1.58 -19.03
CA ALA A 213 0.53 -0.83 -17.85
C ALA A 213 0.56 -1.72 -16.59
N THR A 214 -0.48 -2.53 -16.42
CA THR A 214 -0.60 -3.43 -15.27
C THR A 214 0.44 -4.55 -15.31
N SER A 215 0.68 -5.13 -16.50
CA SER A 215 1.73 -6.15 -16.67
C SER A 215 3.11 -5.59 -16.29
N LEU A 216 3.46 -4.41 -16.80
CA LEU A 216 4.70 -3.73 -16.46
C LEU A 216 4.79 -3.42 -14.96
N SER A 217 3.74 -2.83 -14.39
CA SER A 217 3.67 -2.46 -12.97
C SER A 217 3.87 -3.67 -12.05
N ILE A 218 3.14 -4.77 -12.30
CA ILE A 218 3.27 -6.00 -11.50
C ILE A 218 4.66 -6.59 -11.65
N ALA A 219 5.21 -6.66 -12.87
CA ALA A 219 6.55 -7.18 -13.10
C ALA A 219 7.61 -6.39 -12.33
N THR A 220 7.61 -5.06 -12.48
CA THR A 220 8.55 -4.17 -11.79
C THR A 220 8.41 -4.27 -10.27
N THR A 221 7.18 -4.20 -9.76
CA THR A 221 6.91 -4.30 -8.31
C THR A 221 7.36 -5.65 -7.74
N THR A 222 7.10 -6.74 -8.46
CA THR A 222 7.50 -8.09 -8.05
C THR A 222 9.02 -8.23 -7.96
N VAL A 223 9.74 -7.66 -8.94
CA VAL A 223 11.21 -7.65 -8.93
C VAL A 223 11.73 -6.92 -7.69
N PHE A 224 11.25 -5.71 -7.41
CA PHE A 224 11.68 -4.97 -6.22
C PHE A 224 11.31 -5.68 -4.92
N TYR A 225 10.10 -6.25 -4.80
CA TYR A 225 9.69 -6.98 -3.59
C TYR A 225 10.54 -8.23 -3.35
N ILE A 226 10.87 -8.99 -4.40
CA ILE A 226 11.75 -10.15 -4.27
C ILE A 226 13.16 -9.70 -3.90
N LEU A 227 13.72 -8.71 -4.61
CA LEU A 227 15.08 -8.23 -4.34
C LEU A 227 15.22 -7.66 -2.93
N CYS A 228 14.34 -6.75 -2.51
CA CYS A 228 14.36 -6.18 -1.16
C CYS A 228 14.10 -7.24 -0.08
N GLY A 229 13.14 -8.14 -0.30
CA GLY A 229 12.84 -9.23 0.64
C GLY A 229 14.00 -10.21 0.79
N CYS A 230 14.60 -10.64 -0.32
CA CYS A 230 15.75 -11.56 -0.32
C CYS A 230 17.00 -10.90 0.25
N MET A 231 17.36 -9.68 -0.17
CA MET A 231 18.55 -9.00 0.33
C MET A 231 18.39 -8.57 1.79
N GLY A 232 17.20 -8.11 2.19
CA GLY A 232 16.91 -7.82 3.59
C GLY A 232 17.02 -9.06 4.49
N TYR A 233 16.48 -10.19 4.04
CA TYR A 233 16.62 -11.44 4.78
C TYR A 233 18.04 -12.01 4.76
N ALA A 234 18.76 -11.83 3.66
CA ALA A 234 20.19 -12.15 3.57
C ALA A 234 21.03 -11.31 4.55
N ALA A 235 20.72 -10.03 4.69
CA ALA A 235 21.40 -9.07 5.54
C ALA A 235 21.17 -9.31 7.04
N PHE A 236 19.94 -9.66 7.43
CA PHE A 236 19.53 -9.69 8.84
C PHE A 236 19.07 -11.06 9.37
N GLY A 237 18.78 -12.02 8.50
CA GLY A 237 18.31 -13.36 8.88
C GLY A 237 17.08 -13.33 9.78
N ASP A 238 17.12 -14.11 10.85
CA ASP A 238 16.01 -14.23 11.84
C ASP A 238 15.71 -12.91 12.58
N LEU A 239 16.61 -11.93 12.50
CA LEU A 239 16.46 -10.61 13.09
C LEU A 239 15.98 -9.56 12.08
N ALA A 240 15.55 -9.98 10.88
CA ALA A 240 15.01 -9.07 9.88
C ALA A 240 13.83 -8.26 10.45
N PRO A 241 13.90 -6.92 10.40
CA PRO A 241 12.85 -6.06 10.92
C PRO A 241 11.63 -6.05 10.00
N GLY A 242 10.46 -5.71 10.54
CA GLY A 242 9.23 -5.55 9.74
C GLY A 242 9.31 -4.40 8.73
N ASN A 243 9.99 -3.30 9.08
CA ASN A 243 10.41 -2.27 8.13
C ASN A 243 11.91 -2.42 7.88
N LEU A 244 12.29 -2.83 6.67
CA LEU A 244 13.68 -3.07 6.26
C LEU A 244 14.60 -1.90 6.64
N LEU A 245 14.15 -0.66 6.44
CA LEU A 245 14.96 0.54 6.69
C LEU A 245 15.29 0.75 8.17
N THR A 246 14.51 0.18 9.09
CA THR A 246 14.79 0.27 10.53
C THR A 246 15.94 -0.63 10.98
N GLY A 247 16.25 -1.68 10.20
CA GLY A 247 17.38 -2.58 10.47
C GLY A 247 18.72 -1.90 10.24
N PHE A 248 18.74 -0.90 9.37
CA PHE A 248 19.91 -0.09 9.08
C PHE A 248 20.03 1.13 10.01
N GLY A 249 19.31 1.20 11.14
CA GLY A 249 19.24 2.40 11.98
C GLY A 249 20.58 2.98 12.48
N PHE A 250 21.69 2.24 12.32
CA PHE A 250 23.05 2.65 12.65
C PHE A 250 23.92 2.92 11.41
N TYR A 251 23.34 2.89 10.21
CA TYR A 251 24.05 3.08 8.96
C TYR A 251 24.58 4.50 8.86
N ASN A 252 25.87 4.61 8.54
CA ASN A 252 26.50 5.88 8.25
C ASN A 252 26.75 6.00 6.73
N PRO A 253 26.26 7.06 6.09
CA PRO A 253 25.63 8.23 6.71
C PRO A 253 24.11 8.08 6.92
N TYR A 254 23.63 8.46 8.10
CA TYR A 254 22.23 8.28 8.53
C TYR A 254 21.21 9.11 7.74
N TRP A 255 21.65 10.21 7.10
CA TRP A 255 20.77 11.03 6.26
C TRP A 255 20.16 10.23 5.10
N LEU A 256 20.83 9.17 4.63
CA LEU A 256 20.31 8.33 3.56
C LEU A 256 19.07 7.54 4.00
N LEU A 257 19.05 7.10 5.27
CA LEU A 257 17.89 6.45 5.88
C LEU A 257 16.74 7.43 6.06
N ASP A 258 17.05 8.67 6.44
CA ASP A 258 16.06 9.72 6.62
C ASP A 258 15.40 10.06 5.28
N ILE A 259 16.17 10.17 4.20
CA ILE A 259 15.63 10.35 2.84
C ILE A 259 14.75 9.17 2.43
N ALA A 260 15.17 7.93 2.68
CA ALA A 260 14.37 6.76 2.31
C ALA A 260 13.05 6.69 3.09
N ASN A 261 13.06 6.99 4.39
CA ASN A 261 11.82 7.05 5.18
C ASN A 261 10.94 8.23 4.78
N LEU A 262 11.52 9.39 4.45
CA LEU A 262 10.77 10.53 3.94
C LEU A 262 10.11 10.20 2.60
N ALA A 263 10.83 9.51 1.71
CA ALA A 263 10.28 9.04 0.44
C ALA A 263 9.10 8.07 0.66
N ILE A 264 9.15 7.17 1.66
CA ILE A 264 7.97 6.36 2.03
C ILE A 264 6.79 7.25 2.41
N VAL A 265 7.00 8.26 3.27
CA VAL A 265 5.91 9.16 3.70
C VAL A 265 5.30 9.88 2.50
N VAL A 266 6.11 10.48 1.64
CA VAL A 266 5.63 11.20 0.44
C VAL A 266 4.92 10.27 -0.54
N HIS A 267 5.45 9.06 -0.75
CA HIS A 267 4.79 8.03 -1.54
C HIS A 267 3.40 7.71 -1.00
N LEU A 268 3.29 7.49 0.32
CA LEU A 268 2.04 7.11 0.96
C LEU A 268 1.02 8.24 0.93
N VAL A 269 1.43 9.51 1.09
CA VAL A 269 0.52 10.66 0.88
C VAL A 269 -0.07 10.61 -0.54
N GLY A 270 0.77 10.40 -1.55
CA GLY A 270 0.31 10.32 -2.93
C GLY A 270 -0.62 9.15 -3.20
N ALA A 271 -0.25 7.95 -2.74
CA ALA A 271 -1.04 6.74 -2.91
C ALA A 271 -2.38 6.81 -2.16
N TYR A 272 -2.39 7.37 -0.94
CA TYR A 272 -3.58 7.48 -0.10
C TYR A 272 -4.67 8.31 -0.77
N GLN A 273 -4.31 9.42 -1.42
CA GLN A 273 -5.25 10.26 -2.16
C GLN A 273 -5.94 9.54 -3.32
N VAL A 274 -5.24 8.64 -4.01
CA VAL A 274 -5.83 7.83 -5.10
C VAL A 274 -6.84 6.82 -4.54
N PHE A 275 -6.54 6.20 -3.39
CA PHE A 275 -7.41 5.21 -2.74
C PHE A 275 -8.63 5.83 -2.03
N LEU A 276 -8.45 6.96 -1.33
CA LEU A 276 -9.52 7.56 -0.53
C LEU A 276 -10.56 8.33 -1.35
N LYS A 277 -10.24 8.83 -2.55
CA LYS A 277 -11.26 9.51 -3.37
C LYS A 277 -12.46 8.59 -3.67
N LEU A 278 -12.26 7.27 -3.75
CA LEU A 278 -13.38 6.30 -3.84
C LEU A 278 -14.22 6.23 -2.55
N LEU A 279 -13.58 6.34 -1.38
CA LEU A 279 -14.27 6.31 -0.09
C LEU A 279 -15.01 7.61 0.21
N PHE A 280 -14.46 8.76 -0.20
CA PHE A 280 -15.14 10.06 -0.05
C PHE A 280 -16.40 10.14 -0.91
N THR A 281 -16.36 9.67 -2.16
CA THR A 281 -17.56 9.61 -3.01
C THR A 281 -18.64 8.72 -2.38
N LEU A 282 -18.27 7.58 -1.79
CA LEU A 282 -19.21 6.75 -1.05
C LEU A 282 -19.76 7.46 0.19
N TRP A 283 -18.90 8.05 1.04
CA TRP A 283 -19.33 8.74 2.26
C TRP A 283 -20.27 9.90 1.92
N TYR A 284 -19.94 10.69 0.90
CA TYR A 284 -20.77 11.79 0.43
C TYR A 284 -22.10 11.28 -0.14
N THR A 285 -22.09 10.16 -0.86
CA THR A 285 -23.31 9.51 -1.38
C THR A 285 -24.18 8.96 -0.26
N LEU A 286 -23.59 8.29 0.75
CA LEU A 286 -24.31 7.79 1.93
C LEU A 286 -24.85 8.93 2.78
N TYR A 287 -24.06 9.97 3.02
CA TYR A 287 -24.50 11.18 3.71
C TYR A 287 -25.66 11.82 2.97
N THR A 288 -25.55 11.99 1.65
CA THR A 288 -26.62 12.56 0.82
C THR A 288 -27.86 11.68 0.84
N ILE A 289 -27.74 10.34 0.72
CA ILE A 289 -28.88 9.42 0.78
C ILE A 289 -29.55 9.45 2.16
N ILE A 290 -28.77 9.42 3.25
CA ILE A 290 -29.30 9.46 4.62
C ILE A 290 -30.05 10.78 4.85
N PHE A 291 -29.44 11.91 4.49
CA PHE A 291 -30.06 13.22 4.69
C PHE A 291 -31.23 13.48 3.72
N TYR A 292 -31.16 13.05 2.45
CA TYR A 292 -32.30 13.13 1.53
C TYR A 292 -33.44 12.18 1.92
N SER A 293 -33.14 10.97 2.42
CA SER A 293 -34.18 10.07 2.92
C SER A 293 -34.90 10.67 4.13
N VAL A 294 -34.18 11.35 5.03
CA VAL A 294 -34.76 12.07 6.16
C VAL A 294 -35.66 13.23 5.69
N ASP A 295 -35.25 14.00 4.67
CA ASP A 295 -36.08 15.07 4.12
C ASP A 295 -37.35 14.54 3.41
N THR A 296 -37.28 13.39 2.72
CA THR A 296 -38.46 12.77 2.09
C THR A 296 -39.44 12.16 3.11
N GLU A 297 -38.97 11.64 4.25
CA GLU A 297 -39.86 11.21 5.34
C GLU A 297 -40.55 12.40 6.01
N HIS A 298 -39.88 13.57 6.08
CA HIS A 298 -40.50 14.80 6.59
C HIS A 298 -41.54 15.39 5.62
N GLN A 299 -41.34 15.30 4.31
CA GLN A 299 -42.34 15.73 3.32
C GLN A 299 -43.50 14.74 3.13
N ALA A 300 -43.32 13.45 3.42
CA ALA A 300 -44.40 12.46 3.40
C ALA A 300 -45.26 12.45 4.68
N SER A 301 -44.87 13.23 5.69
CA SER A 301 -45.56 13.35 6.99
C SER A 301 -46.30 14.68 7.16
N CYS A 302 -46.50 15.45 6.08
CA CYS A 302 -47.37 16.63 6.02
C CYS A 302 -48.54 16.42 5.06
#